data_AF-A0A9P9CX65-F1
#
_entry.id   AF-A0A9P9CX65-F1
#
_cell.length_a   1.000
_cell.length_b   1.000
_cell.length_c   1.000
_cell.angle_alpha   90.00
_cell.angle_beta   90.00
_cell.angle_gamma   90.00
#
_symmetry.space_group_name_H-M   'P 1'
#
loop_
_entity.id
_entity.type
_entity.pdbx_description
1 polymer ?
#
loop_
_entity_poly.entity_id
_entity_poly.type
_entity_poly.pdbx_seq_one_letter_code
_entity_poly.pdbx_strand_id
1 'polypeptide(L)'
;MSSTSQPVESVHTTGPATAKTPQGGGGLRTPSPTPGPELERIKAEKARKATEEIKRILECEDSAEILKLPKPIEGQDADELEVILAWREIGCMIHPEHTEHKDATTAYKKLQTAAKEMGLDATDQDDVDSWDGKAEFDPPTTSGQTRHMVEDKVSQPPARVLELYTKATPLLYALGENPHNSAALEELKTINEEIQEANKKEKLPPLEWLIPINELVTHYIEVNSKYGILKSNATDQDARSRISMEKKFIDEIINKNHLPETWTVLTA
;
A
#
# COMPACT_ATOMS: atom_id res chain seq x y z
N MET A 1 36.10 -39.59 25.97
CA MET A 1 35.56 -40.67 25.12
C MET A 1 35.52 -40.15 23.70
N SER A 2 36.57 -40.50 22.95
CA SER A 2 36.76 -40.17 21.54
C SER A 2 36.25 -41.33 20.68
N SER A 3 35.58 -41.04 19.58
CA SER A 3 35.40 -41.92 18.41
C SER A 3 34.97 -40.98 17.27
N THR A 4 35.81 -40.55 16.33
CA THR A 4 36.71 -41.26 15.40
C THR A 4 35.98 -41.91 14.23
N SER A 5 36.25 -41.29 13.07
CA SER A 5 36.47 -41.85 11.73
C SER A 5 35.33 -42.10 10.75
N GLN A 6 35.58 -41.45 9.62
CA GLN A 6 35.05 -41.52 8.26
C GLN A 6 35.41 -42.87 7.54
N PRO A 7 35.56 -42.92 6.20
CA PRO A 7 34.57 -43.21 5.15
C PRO A 7 35.00 -44.45 4.32
N VAL A 8 34.24 -44.85 3.29
CA VAL A 8 34.72 -45.89 2.36
C VAL A 8 34.39 -45.56 0.89
N GLU A 9 35.46 -45.37 0.12
CA GLU A 9 35.76 -45.72 -1.29
C GLU A 9 34.83 -45.26 -2.42
N SER A 10 35.24 -44.52 -3.46
CA SER A 10 36.42 -44.58 -4.37
C SER A 10 36.50 -45.84 -5.24
N VAL A 11 36.23 -45.67 -6.54
CA VAL A 11 36.87 -46.45 -7.61
C VAL A 11 37.29 -45.49 -8.73
N HIS A 12 38.61 -45.34 -8.84
CA HIS A 12 39.38 -44.86 -10.01
C HIS A 12 39.10 -45.74 -11.24
N THR A 13 39.39 -45.38 -12.50
CA THR A 13 40.68 -45.00 -13.13
C THR A 13 40.30 -44.55 -14.58
N THR A 14 40.96 -43.66 -15.33
CA THR A 14 42.37 -43.58 -15.78
C THR A 14 42.52 -42.30 -16.63
N GLY A 15 43.61 -41.52 -16.46
CA GLY A 15 44.00 -40.39 -17.33
C GLY A 15 44.73 -40.84 -18.62
N PRO A 16 45.60 -40.04 -19.29
CA PRO A 16 45.97 -38.63 -19.02
C PRO A 16 46.14 -37.70 -20.28
N ALA A 17 46.34 -36.40 -20.01
CA ALA A 17 47.15 -35.38 -20.70
C ALA A 17 47.12 -35.20 -22.24
N THR A 18 46.83 -33.98 -22.71
CA THR A 18 47.85 -33.05 -23.26
C THR A 18 47.21 -31.74 -23.76
N ALA A 19 47.85 -30.61 -23.41
CA ALA A 19 47.57 -29.30 -23.96
C ALA A 19 47.86 -29.27 -25.47
N LYS A 20 46.97 -28.62 -26.24
CA LYS A 20 47.27 -27.98 -27.53
C LYS A 20 46.15 -26.99 -27.86
N THR A 21 46.43 -25.70 -27.64
CA THR A 21 45.75 -24.63 -28.38
C THR A 21 46.20 -24.71 -29.85
N PRO A 22 45.28 -24.57 -30.80
CA PRO A 22 45.55 -23.68 -31.91
C PRO A 22 44.42 -22.66 -32.07
N GLN A 23 44.80 -21.40 -32.17
CA GLN A 23 44.00 -20.34 -32.76
C GLN A 23 43.58 -20.73 -34.18
N GLY A 24 42.34 -20.37 -34.54
CA GLY A 24 42.03 -19.96 -35.90
C GLY A 24 40.78 -20.60 -36.50
N GLY A 25 39.73 -19.78 -36.69
CA GLY A 25 38.83 -19.93 -37.84
C GLY A 25 37.37 -20.25 -37.50
N GLY A 26 36.51 -19.23 -37.64
CA GLY A 26 35.14 -19.44 -38.13
C GLY A 26 34.14 -20.02 -37.14
N GLY A 27 34.07 -19.51 -35.91
CA GLY A 27 32.89 -19.72 -35.08
C GLY A 27 31.69 -19.02 -35.73
N LEU A 28 30.85 -19.79 -36.42
CA LEU A 28 29.52 -19.35 -36.84
C LEU A 28 28.85 -18.71 -35.63
N ARG A 29 28.56 -17.40 -35.74
CA ARG A 29 27.66 -16.72 -34.81
C ARG A 29 26.36 -17.50 -34.86
N THR A 30 26.11 -18.35 -33.87
CA THR A 30 24.76 -18.89 -33.66
C THR A 30 23.86 -17.66 -33.53
N PRO A 31 22.86 -17.48 -34.42
CA PRO A 31 21.98 -16.33 -34.31
C PRO A 31 21.34 -16.36 -32.91
N SER A 32 21.25 -15.18 -32.30
CA SER A 32 20.51 -15.01 -31.05
C SER A 32 19.16 -15.73 -31.14
N PRO A 33 18.69 -16.38 -30.07
CA PRO A 33 17.41 -17.08 -30.08
C PRO A 33 16.34 -16.14 -30.63
N THR A 34 15.76 -16.48 -31.77
CA THR A 34 14.63 -15.75 -32.34
C THR A 34 13.52 -15.78 -31.30
N PRO A 35 12.99 -14.63 -30.84
CA PRO A 35 11.80 -14.60 -30.00
C PRO A 35 10.73 -15.48 -30.63
N GLY A 36 10.12 -16.39 -29.86
CA GLY A 36 9.09 -17.28 -30.39
C GLY A 36 7.95 -16.48 -31.03
N PRO A 37 7.28 -17.00 -32.08
CA PRO A 37 6.21 -16.30 -32.81
C PRO A 37 5.08 -15.79 -31.91
N GLU A 38 4.92 -16.35 -30.71
CA GLU A 38 3.94 -15.92 -29.72
C GLU A 38 4.28 -14.57 -29.07
N LEU A 39 5.55 -14.31 -28.75
CA LEU A 39 5.97 -13.05 -28.12
C LEU A 39 5.81 -11.86 -29.08
N GLU A 40 6.16 -12.07 -30.35
CA GLU A 40 5.96 -11.08 -31.41
C GLU A 40 4.48 -10.79 -31.63
N ARG A 41 3.62 -11.81 -31.58
CA ARG A 41 2.17 -11.65 -31.70
C ARG A 41 1.59 -10.83 -30.55
N ILE A 42 2.00 -11.11 -29.32
CA ILE A 42 1.56 -10.36 -28.12
C ILE A 42 2.04 -8.90 -28.21
N LYS A 43 3.29 -8.68 -28.61
CA LYS A 43 3.86 -7.32 -28.79
C LYS A 43 3.07 -6.53 -29.85
N ALA A 44 2.81 -7.14 -31.01
CA ALA A 44 2.06 -6.51 -32.09
C ALA A 44 0.63 -6.15 -31.67
N GLU A 45 -0.04 -7.04 -30.93
CA GLU A 45 -1.39 -6.78 -30.42
C GLU A 45 -1.41 -5.65 -29.37
N LYS A 46 -0.44 -5.62 -28.46
CA LYS A 46 -0.29 -4.50 -27.51
C LYS A 46 -0.10 -3.17 -28.22
N ALA A 47 0.76 -3.13 -29.25
CA ALA A 47 1.00 -1.93 -30.05
C ALA A 47 -0.24 -1.47 -30.83
N ARG A 48 -1.03 -2.41 -31.37
CA ARG A 48 -2.31 -2.12 -32.03
C ARG A 48 -3.29 -1.47 -31.06
N LYS A 49 -3.49 -2.06 -29.88
CA LYS A 49 -4.37 -1.52 -28.84
C LYS A 49 -3.92 -0.12 -28.39
N ALA A 50 -2.62 0.08 -28.15
CA ALA A 50 -2.08 1.39 -27.79
C ALA A 50 -2.37 2.45 -28.86
N THR A 51 -2.26 2.09 -30.14
CA THR A 51 -2.54 3.01 -31.26
C THR A 51 -4.02 3.41 -31.31
N GLU A 52 -4.93 2.45 -31.13
CA GLU A 52 -6.37 2.71 -31.06
C GLU A 52 -6.73 3.61 -29.86
N GLU A 53 -6.11 3.34 -28.71
CA GLU A 53 -6.34 4.10 -27.48
C GLU A 53 -5.80 5.53 -27.57
N ILE A 54 -4.61 5.73 -28.13
CA ILE A 54 -4.02 7.05 -28.40
C ILE A 54 -4.96 7.87 -29.28
N LYS A 55 -5.45 7.28 -30.37
CA LYS A 55 -6.36 7.98 -31.28
C LYS A 55 -7.65 8.41 -30.56
N ARG A 56 -8.24 7.50 -29.80
CA ARG A 56 -9.46 7.78 -29.01
C ARG A 56 -9.24 8.94 -28.03
N ILE A 57 -8.17 8.92 -27.24
CA ILE A 57 -7.88 9.97 -26.26
C ILE A 57 -7.72 11.33 -26.94
N LEU A 58 -7.06 11.37 -28.10
CA LEU A 58 -6.88 12.62 -28.84
C LEU A 58 -8.21 13.18 -29.38
N GLU A 59 -9.17 12.32 -29.71
CA GLU A 59 -10.50 12.71 -30.21
C GLU A 59 -11.52 13.06 -29.09
N CYS A 60 -11.35 12.56 -27.86
CA CYS A 60 -12.23 12.85 -26.72
C CYS A 60 -11.96 14.23 -26.09
N GLU A 61 -12.99 15.01 -25.75
CA GLU A 61 -12.82 16.29 -25.03
C GLU A 61 -13.10 16.17 -23.53
N ASP A 62 -13.93 15.21 -23.13
CA ASP A 62 -14.41 15.03 -21.77
C ASP A 62 -13.45 14.16 -20.94
N SER A 63 -13.09 14.62 -19.74
CA SER A 63 -12.10 13.95 -18.89
C SER A 63 -12.55 12.60 -18.35
N ALA A 64 -13.84 12.41 -18.07
CA ALA A 64 -14.39 11.11 -17.69
C ALA A 64 -14.38 10.16 -18.90
N GLU A 65 -14.74 10.63 -20.09
CA GLU A 65 -14.63 9.82 -21.32
C GLU A 65 -13.18 9.47 -21.66
N ILE A 66 -12.22 10.37 -21.44
CA ILE A 66 -10.78 10.10 -21.59
C ILE A 66 -10.35 8.96 -20.66
N LEU A 67 -10.86 8.89 -19.43
CA LEU A 67 -10.58 7.80 -18.49
C LEU A 67 -11.54 6.59 -18.63
N LYS A 68 -12.48 6.62 -19.58
CA LYS A 68 -13.54 5.59 -19.74
C LYS A 68 -14.40 5.40 -18.48
N LEU A 69 -14.60 6.47 -17.72
CA LEU A 69 -15.42 6.50 -16.51
C LEU A 69 -16.81 7.06 -16.80
N PRO A 70 -17.83 6.68 -16.01
CA PRO A 70 -19.12 7.35 -16.05
C PRO A 70 -18.95 8.83 -15.71
N LYS A 71 -19.75 9.69 -16.34
CA LYS A 71 -19.74 11.12 -16.01
C LYS A 71 -20.18 11.30 -14.55
N PRO A 72 -19.45 12.09 -13.74
CA PRO A 72 -19.87 12.39 -12.39
C PRO A 72 -21.27 12.99 -12.38
N ILE A 73 -22.10 12.54 -11.43
CA ILE A 73 -23.40 13.17 -11.18
C ILE A 73 -23.11 14.53 -10.52
N GLU A 74 -23.86 15.57 -10.88
CA GLU A 74 -23.65 16.91 -10.34
C GLU A 74 -23.64 16.91 -8.80
N GLY A 75 -22.51 17.33 -8.21
CA GLY A 75 -22.30 17.34 -6.75
C GLY A 75 -21.71 16.06 -6.14
N GLN A 76 -21.32 15.08 -6.97
CA GLN A 76 -20.64 13.87 -6.54
C GLN A 76 -19.31 13.72 -7.29
N ASP A 77 -18.21 13.58 -6.54
CA ASP A 77 -16.89 13.31 -7.13
C ASP A 77 -16.83 11.90 -7.72
N ALA A 78 -15.94 11.69 -8.69
CA ALA A 78 -15.66 10.37 -9.21
C ALA A 78 -15.07 9.46 -8.12
N ASP A 79 -15.32 8.16 -8.21
CA ASP A 79 -14.68 7.21 -7.30
C ASP A 79 -13.16 7.24 -7.55
N GLU A 80 -12.41 7.69 -6.56
CA GLU A 80 -10.95 7.83 -6.59
C GLU A 80 -10.27 6.53 -7.04
N LEU A 81 -10.79 5.38 -6.60
CA LEU A 81 -10.27 4.07 -6.96
C LEU A 81 -10.44 3.78 -8.46
N GLU A 82 -11.60 4.15 -9.03
CA GLU A 82 -11.87 3.99 -10.45
C GLU A 82 -10.98 4.91 -11.29
N VAL A 83 -10.71 6.12 -10.83
CA VAL A 83 -9.77 7.06 -11.47
C VAL A 83 -8.35 6.51 -11.47
N ILE A 84 -7.86 6.00 -10.33
CA ILE A 84 -6.53 5.38 -10.22
C ILE A 84 -6.40 4.17 -11.14
N LEU A 85 -7.40 3.30 -11.16
CA LEU A 85 -7.42 2.11 -12.01
C LEU A 85 -7.37 2.46 -13.50
N ALA A 86 -8.25 3.36 -13.93
CA ALA A 86 -8.31 3.82 -15.31
C ALA A 86 -6.99 4.50 -15.74
N TRP A 87 -6.45 5.34 -14.87
CA TRP A 87 -5.15 6.00 -15.08
C TRP A 87 -4.02 4.98 -15.28
N ARG A 88 -3.90 4.00 -14.38
CA ARG A 88 -2.86 2.96 -14.46
C ARG A 88 -3.00 2.10 -15.71
N GLU A 89 -4.20 1.63 -16.03
CA GLU A 89 -4.46 0.77 -17.17
C GLU A 89 -4.13 1.47 -18.49
N ILE A 90 -4.72 2.66 -18.71
CA ILE A 90 -4.56 3.40 -19.95
C ILE A 90 -3.15 3.98 -20.03
N GLY A 91 -2.64 4.55 -18.93
CA GLY A 91 -1.33 5.16 -18.85
C GLY A 91 -0.20 4.20 -19.18
N CYS A 92 -0.23 2.98 -18.64
CA CYS A 92 0.72 1.91 -19.01
C CYS A 92 0.61 1.52 -20.48
N MET A 93 -0.61 1.50 -21.02
CA MET A 93 -0.83 1.09 -22.41
C MET A 93 -0.18 2.08 -23.38
N ILE A 94 -0.28 3.38 -23.09
CA ILE A 94 0.15 4.45 -23.99
C ILE A 94 1.41 5.19 -23.52
N HIS A 95 2.12 4.68 -22.51
CA HIS A 95 3.28 5.35 -21.91
C HIS A 95 4.33 5.69 -22.97
N PRO A 96 4.80 6.94 -23.08
CA PRO A 96 5.66 7.37 -24.19
C PRO A 96 7.00 6.65 -24.27
N GLU A 97 7.55 6.18 -23.15
CA GLU A 97 8.81 5.42 -23.15
C GLU A 97 8.63 3.96 -23.59
N HIS A 98 7.40 3.43 -23.52
CA HIS A 98 7.09 2.01 -23.77
C HIS A 98 6.20 1.80 -25.00
N THR A 99 5.92 2.87 -25.75
CA THR A 99 5.16 2.85 -27.00
C THR A 99 5.93 3.61 -28.09
N GLU A 100 6.02 3.01 -29.28
CA GLU A 100 6.72 3.61 -30.44
C GLU A 100 5.83 4.59 -31.25
N HIS A 101 4.59 4.83 -30.82
CA HIS A 101 3.65 5.69 -31.53
C HIS A 101 4.02 7.17 -31.38
N LYS A 102 4.13 7.89 -32.51
CA LYS A 102 4.57 9.30 -32.56
C LYS A 102 3.74 10.26 -31.70
N ASP A 103 2.45 9.97 -31.53
CA ASP A 103 1.51 10.83 -30.80
C ASP A 103 1.34 10.42 -29.32
N ALA A 104 2.10 9.41 -28.84
CA ALA A 104 1.98 8.88 -27.49
C ALA A 104 2.21 9.94 -26.42
N THR A 105 3.26 10.77 -26.56
CA THR A 105 3.53 11.88 -25.62
C THR A 105 2.36 12.86 -25.51
N THR A 106 1.71 13.17 -26.63
CA THR A 106 0.59 14.12 -26.66
C THR A 106 -0.65 13.51 -26.00
N ALA A 107 -0.98 12.25 -26.35
CA ALA A 107 -2.11 11.55 -25.74
C ALA A 107 -1.90 11.32 -24.24
N TYR A 108 -0.67 10.96 -23.83
CA TYR A 108 -0.32 10.73 -22.43
C TYR A 108 -0.46 12.00 -21.59
N LYS A 109 0.02 13.15 -22.09
CA LYS A 109 -0.18 14.44 -21.41
C LYS A 109 -1.67 14.81 -21.30
N LYS A 110 -2.46 14.49 -22.32
CA LYS A 110 -3.91 14.72 -22.30
C LYS A 110 -4.60 13.84 -21.25
N LEU A 111 -4.20 12.58 -21.15
CA LEU A 111 -4.64 11.65 -20.11
C LEU A 111 -4.24 12.14 -18.71
N GLN A 112 -3.00 12.62 -18.51
CA GLN A 112 -2.55 13.20 -17.24
C GLN A 112 -3.42 14.39 -16.80
N THR A 113 -3.74 15.30 -17.72
CA THR A 113 -4.63 16.43 -17.44
C THR A 113 -6.02 15.96 -17.06
N ALA A 114 -6.61 15.03 -17.82
CA ALA A 114 -7.93 14.47 -17.51
C ALA A 114 -7.96 13.80 -16.14
N ALA A 115 -6.92 13.05 -15.77
CA ALA A 115 -6.84 12.41 -14.46
C ALA A 115 -6.73 13.42 -13.31
N LYS A 116 -5.95 14.49 -13.48
CA LYS A 116 -5.89 15.61 -12.51
C LYS A 116 -7.26 16.26 -12.30
N GLU A 117 -7.97 16.52 -13.38
CA GLU A 117 -9.31 17.12 -13.31
C GLU A 117 -10.32 16.20 -12.62
N MET A 118 -10.11 14.89 -12.71
CA MET A 118 -10.89 13.86 -12.02
C MET A 118 -10.41 13.58 -10.59
N GLY A 119 -9.49 14.37 -10.05
CA GLY A 119 -9.06 14.31 -8.65
C GLY A 119 -7.83 13.42 -8.37
N LEU A 120 -7.18 12.87 -9.39
CA LEU A 120 -5.97 12.07 -9.20
C LEU A 120 -4.82 12.93 -8.65
N ASP A 121 -4.25 12.51 -7.53
CA ASP A 121 -3.15 13.23 -6.90
C ASP A 121 -1.82 13.09 -7.67
N ALA A 122 -0.81 13.87 -7.27
CA ALA A 122 0.51 13.80 -7.88
C ALA A 122 1.24 12.49 -7.55
N THR A 123 0.99 11.93 -6.37
CA THR A 123 1.58 10.67 -5.93
C THR A 123 1.23 9.59 -6.92
N ASP A 124 -0.05 9.38 -7.22
CA ASP A 124 -0.58 8.34 -8.11
C ASP A 124 -0.19 8.53 -9.58
N GLN A 125 0.09 9.76 -10.02
CA GLN A 125 0.67 10.01 -11.33
C GLN A 125 2.09 9.48 -11.44
N ASP A 126 2.90 9.68 -10.39
CA ASP A 126 4.29 9.23 -10.35
C ASP A 126 4.43 7.70 -10.51
N ASP A 127 3.39 6.91 -10.20
CA ASP A 127 3.41 5.45 -10.43
C ASP A 127 3.63 5.14 -11.91
N VAL A 128 2.79 5.74 -12.76
CA VAL A 128 2.79 5.44 -14.19
C VAL A 128 3.97 6.14 -14.86
N ASP A 129 4.32 7.35 -14.42
CA ASP A 129 5.47 8.09 -14.94
C ASP A 129 6.81 7.37 -14.66
N SER A 130 6.91 6.66 -13.54
CA SER A 130 8.09 5.85 -13.17
C SER A 130 8.01 4.39 -13.58
N TRP A 131 6.99 4.00 -14.34
CA TRP A 131 6.73 2.62 -14.71
C TRP A 131 7.80 2.06 -15.66
N ASP A 132 8.31 0.87 -15.35
CA ASP A 132 9.43 0.23 -16.06
C ASP A 132 9.03 -0.56 -17.32
N GLY A 133 7.75 -0.60 -17.63
CA GLY A 133 7.20 -1.29 -18.80
C GLY A 133 6.97 -2.80 -18.62
N LYS A 134 7.27 -3.35 -17.44
CA LYS A 134 7.25 -4.81 -17.19
C LYS A 134 6.28 -5.25 -16.09
N ALA A 135 6.11 -4.45 -15.05
CA ALA A 135 5.20 -4.80 -13.95
C ALA A 135 3.74 -4.50 -14.31
N GLU A 136 2.80 -5.39 -14.00
CA GLU A 136 1.40 -5.00 -13.86
C GLU A 136 1.24 -4.33 -12.50
N PHE A 137 0.52 -3.21 -12.42
CA PHE A 137 0.20 -2.62 -11.12
C PHE A 137 -0.73 -3.57 -10.38
N ASP A 138 -0.44 -3.83 -9.10
CA ASP A 138 -1.39 -4.53 -8.25
C ASP A 138 -2.72 -3.76 -8.25
N PRO A 139 -3.87 -4.46 -8.35
CA PRO A 139 -5.16 -3.81 -8.30
C PRO A 139 -5.23 -3.03 -6.97
N PRO A 140 -5.60 -1.74 -7.00
CA PRO A 140 -5.70 -0.97 -5.79
C PRO A 140 -6.78 -1.63 -4.95
N THR A 141 -6.38 -2.12 -3.79
CA THR A 141 -7.27 -2.69 -2.80
C THR A 141 -8.35 -1.65 -2.48
N THR A 142 -9.63 -2.06 -2.50
CA THR A 142 -10.83 -1.24 -2.22
C THR A 142 -10.93 -0.76 -0.77
N SER A 143 -9.82 -0.32 -0.22
CA SER A 143 -9.66 0.26 1.11
C SER A 143 -8.53 1.25 0.94
N GLY A 144 -8.83 2.55 1.07
CA GLY A 144 -7.94 3.69 0.82
C GLY A 144 -6.57 3.59 1.48
N GLN A 145 -5.73 2.76 0.90
CA GLN A 145 -4.32 2.61 1.20
C GLN A 145 -3.61 3.30 0.05
N THR A 146 -3.48 4.62 0.21
CA THR A 146 -2.26 5.37 -0.13
C THR A 146 -1.10 4.38 -0.13
N ARG A 147 -0.28 4.32 -1.19
CA ARG A 147 0.90 3.45 -1.28
C ARG A 147 1.54 3.28 0.09
N HIS A 148 1.16 2.21 0.79
CA HIS A 148 1.75 1.92 2.07
C HIS A 148 3.13 1.43 1.67
N MET A 149 4.12 2.32 1.79
CA MET A 149 5.44 1.88 2.25
C MET A 149 5.12 0.81 3.29
N VAL A 150 5.58 -0.43 3.07
CA VAL A 150 5.37 -1.53 4.03
C VAL A 150 5.66 -0.92 5.38
N GLU A 151 4.61 -0.66 6.16
CA GLU A 151 4.79 0.06 7.40
C GLU A 151 5.70 -0.84 8.20
N ASP A 152 6.89 -0.33 8.54
CA ASP A 152 7.81 -1.06 9.37
C ASP A 152 7.01 -1.51 10.58
N LYS A 153 6.84 -2.83 10.69
CA LYS A 153 6.01 -3.41 11.75
C LYS A 153 6.57 -2.86 13.05
N VAL A 154 5.76 -2.07 13.77
CA VAL A 154 6.11 -1.58 15.10
C VAL A 154 6.60 -2.81 15.87
N SER A 155 7.78 -2.72 16.47
CA SER A 155 8.32 -3.87 17.16
C SER A 155 7.44 -4.22 18.37
N GLN A 156 7.51 -5.45 18.89
CA GLN A 156 6.71 -5.78 20.06
C GLN A 156 7.16 -4.96 21.28
N PRO A 157 6.21 -4.38 22.04
CA PRO A 157 6.55 -3.56 23.19
C PRO A 157 7.22 -4.39 24.28
N PRO A 158 8.31 -3.89 24.90
CA PRO A 158 8.95 -4.57 26.02
C PRO A 158 8.05 -4.52 27.27
N ALA A 159 8.34 -5.37 28.26
CA ALA A 159 7.54 -5.48 29.49
C ALA A 159 7.29 -4.13 30.20
N ARG A 160 8.30 -3.23 30.21
CA ARG A 160 8.14 -1.89 30.80
C ARG A 160 7.06 -1.04 30.14
N VAL A 161 6.84 -1.21 28.83
CA VAL A 161 5.80 -0.49 28.09
C VAL A 161 4.44 -1.13 28.37
N LEU A 162 4.37 -2.46 28.47
CA LEU A 162 3.14 -3.17 28.83
C LEU A 162 2.62 -2.79 30.23
N GLU A 163 3.52 -2.55 31.19
CA GLU A 163 3.15 -2.01 32.51
C GLU A 163 2.54 -0.60 32.40
N LEU A 164 3.10 0.25 31.54
CA LEU A 164 2.57 1.59 31.27
C LEU A 164 1.22 1.53 30.53
N TYR A 165 1.01 0.58 29.62
CA TYR A 165 -0.30 0.31 29.03
C TYR A 165 -1.31 -0.16 30.08
N THR A 166 -0.88 -0.97 31.05
CA THR A 166 -1.75 -1.36 32.17
C THR A 166 -2.18 -0.13 32.98
N LYS A 167 -1.26 0.80 33.26
CA LYS A 167 -1.55 2.09 33.91
C LYS A 167 -2.47 2.98 33.07
N ALA A 168 -2.30 2.97 31.74
CA ALA A 168 -3.11 3.76 30.81
C ALA A 168 -4.53 3.23 30.60
N THR A 169 -4.76 1.93 30.78
CA THR A 169 -6.05 1.27 30.52
C THR A 169 -7.25 1.95 31.19
N PRO A 170 -7.26 2.24 32.50
CA PRO A 170 -8.39 2.94 33.13
C PRO A 170 -8.60 4.36 32.58
N LEU A 171 -7.55 5.03 32.11
CA LEU A 171 -7.63 6.36 31.50
C LEU A 171 -8.26 6.29 30.11
N LEU A 172 -7.90 5.28 29.32
CA LEU A 172 -8.54 5.02 28.02
C LEU A 172 -10.03 4.68 28.18
N TYR A 173 -10.40 3.92 29.20
CA TYR A 173 -11.82 3.67 29.51
C TYR A 173 -12.56 4.96 29.87
N ALA A 174 -11.94 5.82 30.68
CA ALA A 174 -12.52 7.12 30.99
C ALA A 174 -12.69 8.01 29.73
N LEU A 175 -11.80 7.91 28.75
CA LEU A 175 -11.94 8.59 27.45
C LEU A 175 -12.97 7.94 26.53
N GLY A 176 -13.09 6.62 26.57
CA GLY A 176 -14.14 5.88 25.87
C GLY A 176 -15.52 6.29 26.35
N GLU A 177 -15.70 6.59 27.64
CA GLU A 177 -16.95 7.13 28.20
C GLU A 177 -17.10 8.64 27.99
N ASN A 178 -16.02 9.40 28.16
CA ASN A 178 -15.99 10.85 28.00
C ASN A 178 -14.69 11.29 27.29
N PRO A 179 -14.72 11.48 25.95
CA PRO A 179 -13.54 11.81 25.16
C PRO A 179 -12.94 13.19 25.49
N HIS A 180 -13.67 14.04 26.19
CA HIS A 180 -13.24 15.37 26.61
C HIS A 180 -12.69 15.38 28.06
N ASN A 181 -12.44 14.23 28.66
CA ASN A 181 -11.85 14.14 30.00
C ASN A 181 -10.39 14.64 29.97
N SER A 182 -10.20 15.92 30.26
CA SER A 182 -8.89 16.57 30.24
C SER A 182 -7.89 15.97 31.23
N ALA A 183 -8.34 15.52 32.40
CA ALA A 183 -7.47 14.87 33.37
C ALA A 183 -6.90 13.56 32.82
N ALA A 184 -7.74 12.72 32.20
CA ALA A 184 -7.28 11.48 31.56
C ALA A 184 -6.34 11.76 30.38
N LEU A 185 -6.61 12.80 29.58
CA LEU A 185 -5.72 13.21 28.49
C LEU A 185 -4.33 13.63 28.97
N GLU A 186 -4.25 14.46 30.02
CA GLU A 186 -2.97 14.93 30.58
C GLU A 186 -2.17 13.78 31.22
N GLU A 187 -2.85 12.87 31.92
CA GLU A 187 -2.19 11.68 32.47
C GLU A 187 -1.66 10.74 31.37
N LEU A 188 -2.40 10.57 30.27
CA LEU A 188 -1.93 9.77 29.13
C LEU A 188 -0.74 10.41 28.41
N LYS A 189 -0.71 11.74 28.29
CA LYS A 189 0.47 12.46 27.78
C LYS A 189 1.68 12.20 28.68
N THR A 190 1.49 12.24 30.00
CA THR A 190 2.56 11.93 30.97
C THR A 190 3.06 10.50 30.78
N ILE A 191 2.18 9.53 30.54
CA ILE A 191 2.58 8.14 30.24
C ILE A 191 3.40 8.07 28.93
N ASN A 192 2.98 8.78 27.88
CA ASN A 192 3.76 8.85 26.65
C ASN A 192 5.14 9.48 26.88
N GLU A 193 5.25 10.53 27.69
CA GLU A 193 6.54 11.12 28.08
C GLU A 193 7.43 10.12 28.83
N GLU A 194 6.86 9.32 29.74
CA GLU A 194 7.58 8.23 30.44
C GLU A 194 8.12 7.19 29.44
N ILE A 195 7.34 6.81 28.42
CA ILE A 195 7.78 5.91 27.34
C ILE A 195 8.91 6.55 26.54
N GLN A 196 8.76 7.80 26.10
CA GLN A 196 9.77 8.53 25.31
C GLN A 196 11.11 8.61 26.05
N GLU A 197 11.09 8.97 27.34
CA GLU A 197 12.31 9.09 28.15
C GLU A 197 12.98 7.72 28.40
N ALA A 198 12.20 6.65 28.55
CA ALA A 198 12.74 5.30 28.64
C ALA A 198 13.37 4.84 27.31
N ASN A 199 12.71 5.09 26.17
CA ASN A 199 13.24 4.80 24.83
C ASN A 199 14.57 5.53 24.61
N LYS A 200 14.65 6.80 24.99
CA LYS A 200 15.88 7.61 24.90
C LYS A 200 17.03 7.04 25.74
N LYS A 201 16.76 6.58 26.97
CA LYS A 201 17.78 5.93 27.83
C LYS A 201 18.31 4.64 27.21
N GLU A 202 17.45 3.90 26.52
CA GLU A 202 17.78 2.65 25.83
C GLU A 202 18.31 2.84 24.40
N LYS A 203 18.41 4.09 23.93
CA LYS A 203 18.82 4.45 22.55
C LYS A 203 17.91 3.85 21.47
N LEU A 204 16.62 3.74 21.78
CA LEU A 204 15.57 3.33 20.86
C LEU A 204 14.93 4.55 20.17
N PRO A 205 14.21 4.37 19.06
CA PRO A 205 13.42 5.43 18.43
C PRO A 205 12.47 6.10 19.46
N PRO A 206 12.45 7.45 19.52
CA PRO A 206 11.74 8.16 20.58
C PRO A 206 10.21 7.96 20.52
N LEU A 207 9.67 7.74 19.32
CA LEU A 207 8.23 7.61 19.10
C LEU A 207 7.73 6.17 19.14
N GLU A 208 8.60 5.21 19.42
CA GLU A 208 8.21 3.80 19.44
C GLU A 208 7.29 3.50 20.63
N TRP A 209 6.18 2.82 20.35
CA TRP A 209 5.17 2.38 21.32
C TRP A 209 4.38 3.48 22.04
N LEU A 210 4.40 4.72 21.53
CA LEU A 210 3.53 5.75 22.08
C LEU A 210 2.06 5.42 21.84
N ILE A 211 1.22 5.77 22.79
CA ILE A 211 -0.23 5.68 22.66
C ILE A 211 -0.68 6.80 21.69
N PRO A 212 -1.36 6.48 20.58
CA PRO A 212 -1.85 7.47 19.62
C PRO A 212 -3.13 8.14 20.15
N ILE A 213 -2.99 8.93 21.23
CA ILE A 213 -4.11 9.49 22.01
C ILE A 213 -5.08 10.28 21.12
N ASN A 214 -4.57 11.14 20.23
CA ASN A 214 -5.42 12.00 19.40
C ASN A 214 -6.26 11.19 18.40
N GLU A 215 -5.68 10.14 17.81
CA GLU A 215 -6.39 9.26 16.87
C GLU A 215 -7.51 8.50 17.59
N LEU A 216 -7.19 7.85 18.71
CA LEU A 216 -8.17 7.13 19.53
C LEU A 216 -9.31 8.04 20.00
N VAL A 217 -9.00 9.24 20.49
CA VAL A 217 -10.00 10.21 20.96
C VAL A 217 -10.92 10.65 19.83
N THR A 218 -10.40 10.86 18.63
CA THR A 218 -11.21 11.24 17.45
C THR A 218 -12.28 10.20 17.19
N HIS A 219 -11.91 8.91 17.18
CA HIS A 219 -12.87 7.83 16.97
C HIS A 219 -13.83 7.65 18.16
N TYR A 220 -13.37 7.84 19.41
CA TYR A 220 -14.26 7.79 20.58
C TYR A 220 -15.32 8.90 20.58
N ILE A 221 -15.02 10.10 20.06
CA ILE A 221 -16.00 11.18 19.90
C ILE A 221 -17.12 10.74 18.96
N GLU A 222 -16.76 10.19 17.79
CA GLU A 222 -17.74 9.72 16.81
C GLU A 222 -18.59 8.58 17.36
N VAL A 223 -17.96 7.57 17.97
CA VAL A 223 -18.66 6.44 18.57
C VAL A 223 -19.66 6.90 19.65
N ASN A 224 -19.25 7.79 20.55
CA ASN A 224 -20.12 8.30 21.60
C ASN A 224 -21.30 9.13 21.06
N SER A 225 -21.04 9.94 20.04
CA SER A 225 -22.10 10.67 19.33
C SER A 225 -23.16 9.71 18.80
N LYS A 226 -22.75 8.61 18.15
CA LYS A 226 -23.67 7.60 17.59
C LYS A 226 -24.35 6.75 18.65
N TYR A 227 -23.68 6.39 19.74
CA TYR A 227 -24.37 5.77 20.88
C TYR A 227 -25.43 6.69 21.48
N GLY A 228 -25.21 8.01 21.51
CA GLY A 228 -26.21 9.00 21.90
C GLY A 228 -27.48 8.93 21.05
N ILE A 229 -27.32 8.76 19.73
CA ILE A 229 -28.45 8.54 18.80
C ILE A 229 -29.16 7.23 19.13
N LEU A 230 -28.42 6.13 19.32
CA LEU A 230 -29.00 4.81 19.60
C LEU A 230 -29.73 4.71 20.94
N LYS A 231 -29.35 5.51 21.94
CA LYS A 231 -30.14 5.66 23.18
C LYS A 231 -31.55 6.19 22.91
N SER A 232 -31.73 7.01 21.88
CA SER A 232 -33.01 7.61 21.51
C SER A 232 -33.74 6.81 20.41
N ASN A 233 -32.99 6.21 19.48
CA ASN A 233 -33.50 5.39 18.38
C ASN A 233 -32.63 4.14 18.22
N ALA A 234 -32.97 3.07 18.94
CA ALA A 234 -32.17 1.84 18.95
C ALA A 234 -32.07 1.15 17.57
N THR A 235 -32.97 1.44 16.63
CA THR A 235 -33.02 0.80 15.31
C THR A 235 -32.28 1.56 14.21
N ASP A 236 -31.66 2.70 14.54
CA ASP A 236 -30.94 3.54 13.59
C ASP A 236 -29.78 2.79 12.91
N GLN A 237 -29.94 2.48 11.63
CA GLN A 237 -28.95 1.70 10.86
C GLN A 237 -27.73 2.52 10.47
N ASP A 238 -27.87 3.83 10.30
CA ASP A 238 -26.74 4.70 9.99
C ASP A 238 -25.80 4.78 11.20
N ALA A 239 -26.35 5.02 12.40
CA ALA A 239 -25.58 5.05 13.63
C ALA A 239 -24.87 3.71 13.91
N ARG A 240 -25.54 2.56 13.69
CA ARG A 240 -24.94 1.22 13.83
C ARG A 240 -23.81 0.97 12.83
N SER A 241 -24.02 1.36 11.57
CA SER A 241 -23.03 1.21 10.51
C SER A 241 -21.80 2.06 10.80
N ARG A 242 -22.00 3.30 11.27
CA ARG A 242 -20.90 4.19 11.63
C ARG A 242 -20.12 3.67 12.84
N ILE A 243 -20.78 3.19 13.90
CA ILE A 243 -20.08 2.55 15.04
C ILE A 243 -19.24 1.36 14.57
N SER A 244 -19.76 0.54 13.66
CA SER A 244 -19.01 -0.59 13.11
C SER A 244 -17.80 -0.16 12.29
N MET A 245 -17.90 0.96 11.56
CA MET A 245 -16.78 1.54 10.82
C MET A 245 -15.72 2.11 11.76
N GLU A 246 -16.10 2.94 12.74
CA GLU A 246 -15.17 3.51 13.72
C GLU A 246 -14.48 2.43 14.55
N LYS A 247 -15.19 1.36 14.91
CA LYS A 247 -14.61 0.20 15.56
C LYS A 247 -13.46 -0.40 14.75
N LYS A 248 -13.62 -0.54 13.42
CA LYS A 248 -12.56 -1.08 12.57
C LYS A 248 -11.31 -0.21 12.63
N PHE A 249 -11.46 1.12 12.54
CA PHE A 249 -10.33 2.04 12.66
C PHE A 249 -9.64 1.95 14.03
N ILE A 250 -10.42 1.86 15.11
CA ILE A 250 -9.86 1.65 16.46
C ILE A 250 -9.11 0.32 16.55
N ASP A 251 -9.69 -0.77 16.04
CA ASP A 251 -9.06 -2.08 16.03
C ASP A 251 -7.78 -2.09 15.20
N GLU A 252 -7.75 -1.38 14.07
CA GLU A 252 -6.55 -1.19 13.23
C GLU A 252 -5.45 -0.44 13.98
N ILE A 253 -5.79 0.66 14.67
CA ILE A 253 -4.85 1.40 15.52
C ILE A 253 -4.29 0.50 16.62
N ILE A 254 -5.14 -0.28 17.29
CA ILE A 254 -4.74 -1.21 18.35
C ILE A 254 -3.76 -2.26 17.81
N ASN A 255 -4.11 -2.90 16.69
CA ASN A 255 -3.30 -3.96 16.09
C ASN A 255 -1.96 -3.42 15.58
N LYS A 256 -1.96 -2.28 14.91
CA LYS A 256 -0.76 -1.65 14.34
C LYS A 256 0.26 -1.28 15.42
N ASN A 257 -0.21 -0.84 16.59
CA ASN A 257 0.63 -0.32 17.67
C ASN A 257 0.83 -1.31 18.82
N HIS A 258 0.38 -2.57 18.69
CA HIS A 258 0.41 -3.59 19.76
C HIS A 258 -0.21 -3.12 21.08
N LEU A 259 -1.29 -2.35 20.99
CA LEU A 259 -2.02 -1.87 22.16
C LEU A 259 -2.89 -2.98 22.75
N PRO A 260 -3.35 -2.85 24.01
CA PRO A 260 -4.29 -3.80 24.58
C PRO A 260 -5.59 -3.89 23.77
N GLU A 261 -5.96 -5.10 23.35
CA GLU A 261 -7.20 -5.37 22.60
C GLU A 261 -8.47 -4.90 23.32
N THR A 262 -8.41 -4.82 24.65
CA THR A 262 -9.52 -4.37 25.49
C THR A 262 -9.82 -2.88 25.36
N TRP A 263 -8.99 -2.10 24.66
CA TRP A 263 -9.21 -0.67 24.41
C TRP A 263 -10.16 -0.40 23.23
N THR A 264 -10.67 -1.46 22.60
CA THR A 264 -11.69 -1.35 21.56
C THR A 264 -13.05 -0.89 22.09
N VAL A 265 -13.97 -0.61 21.17
CA VAL A 265 -15.37 -0.28 21.44
C VAL A 265 -16.29 -1.46 21.10
N LEU A 266 -17.49 -1.45 21.67
CA LEU A 266 -18.50 -2.48 21.40
C LEU A 266 -19.25 -2.19 20.10
N THR A 267 -19.56 -3.22 19.32
CA THR A 267 -20.54 -3.07 18.24
C THR A 267 -21.94 -2.88 18.82
N ALA A 268 -22.75 -2.02 18.20
CA ALA A 268 -24.10 -1.70 18.64
C ALA A 268 -25.18 -2.55 17.98
#